data_AF-Q2H7S6-F1
#
_entry.id   AF-Q2H7S6-F1
#
_cell.length_a   1.000
_cell.length_b   1.000
_cell.length_c   1.000
_cell.angle_alpha   90.00
_cell.angle_beta   90.00
_cell.angle_gamma   90.00
#
_symmetry.space_group_name_H-M   'P 1'
#
loop_
_entity.id
_entity.type
_entity.pdbx_description
1 polymer ?
#
loop_
_entity_poly.entity_id
_entity_poly.type
_entity_poly.pdbx_seq_one_letter_code
_entity_poly.pdbx_strand_id
1 'polypeptide(L)'
;MTTDRPPANAFVAAARKVYGPVGFTKGYNFILFFIFGGAFLGFALARLQYLALDTTCISGKDSEKPLDCYYYTERSIDRVGILLHLATILPASLLTCLQFVPIIRRTFVLFHRINGYLIVILSLVSTAGALMLARNAVGGWMDVQMAVGVLSIAFLSSLALALYNIKRLQIEQHRAWMLRAWFYHPDCEAYFSGQNPNKAVLVSATMDGNGSNATAVLSLGFGAAFWLAFAMHAVGVEIYLRLTPAEANRLRNVSYQRQLEAGMKHPGRSGLTADRIGDSALWEPKGQEHSAEKVEGAE
;
A
#
# COMPACT_ATOMS: atom_id res chain seq x y z
N MET A 1 23.08 -10.92 -11.12
CA MET A 1 24.05 -10.34 -10.16
C MET A 1 23.96 -11.12 -8.87
N THR A 2 24.89 -12.04 -8.70
CA THR A 2 25.12 -12.82 -7.48
C THR A 2 25.67 -11.91 -6.39
N THR A 3 25.37 -12.18 -5.13
CA THR A 3 26.01 -11.50 -4.01
C THR A 3 27.51 -11.80 -4.05
N ASP A 4 28.38 -10.81 -4.24
CA ASP A 4 29.84 -10.99 -4.27
C ASP A 4 30.45 -11.47 -2.95
N ARG A 5 29.62 -11.62 -1.90
CA ARG A 5 30.03 -12.19 -0.62
C ARG A 5 29.76 -13.69 -0.58
N PRO A 6 30.75 -14.53 -0.21
CA PRO A 6 30.51 -15.96 -0.02
C PRO A 6 29.39 -16.21 1.01
N PRO A 7 28.62 -17.31 0.89
CA PRO A 7 27.58 -17.62 1.86
C PRO A 7 28.22 -17.87 3.23
N ALA A 8 27.66 -17.26 4.28
CA ALA A 8 28.21 -17.36 5.63
C ALA A 8 28.11 -18.79 6.21
N ASN A 9 27.13 -19.58 5.75
CA ASN A 9 26.95 -20.99 6.13
C ASN A 9 26.08 -21.73 5.09
N ALA A 10 25.93 -23.06 5.25
CA ALA A 10 25.15 -23.92 4.36
C ALA A 10 23.66 -23.51 4.28
N PHE A 11 23.08 -23.03 5.38
CA PHE A 11 21.71 -22.51 5.41
C PHE A 11 21.55 -21.28 4.50
N VAL A 12 22.47 -20.32 4.59
CA VAL A 12 22.49 -19.13 3.72
C VAL A 12 22.71 -19.52 2.25
N ALA A 13 23.52 -20.55 1.98
CA ALA A 13 23.71 -21.07 0.62
C ALA A 13 22.42 -21.68 0.05
N ALA A 14 21.69 -22.48 0.85
CA ALA A 14 20.41 -23.04 0.46
C ALA A 14 19.34 -21.94 0.27
N ALA A 15 19.25 -20.99 1.21
CA ALA A 15 18.31 -19.87 1.12
C ALA A 15 18.54 -19.02 -0.15
N ARG A 16 19.80 -18.78 -0.53
CA ARG A 16 20.16 -18.06 -1.78
C ARG A 16 19.58 -18.71 -3.04
N LYS A 17 19.45 -20.04 -3.07
CA LYS A 17 18.83 -20.75 -4.21
C LYS A 17 17.34 -20.45 -4.33
N VAL A 18 16.66 -20.14 -3.23
CA VAL A 18 15.23 -19.84 -3.18
C VAL A 18 14.94 -18.40 -3.59
N TYR A 19 15.64 -17.42 -2.99
CA TYR A 19 15.32 -16.01 -3.22
C TYR A 19 16.09 -15.36 -4.39
N GLY A 20 17.20 -15.97 -4.82
CA GLY A 20 18.03 -15.51 -5.93
C GLY A 20 17.30 -15.43 -7.28
N PRO A 21 16.54 -16.46 -7.70
CA PRO A 21 15.76 -16.44 -8.96
C PRO A 21 14.71 -15.33 -9.00
N VAL A 22 14.15 -14.96 -7.85
CA VAL A 22 13.16 -13.87 -7.71
C VAL A 22 13.82 -12.48 -7.73
N GLY A 23 15.17 -12.44 -7.71
CA GLY A 23 15.98 -11.24 -7.84
C GLY A 23 16.30 -10.53 -6.51
N PHE A 24 16.00 -11.16 -5.37
CA PHE A 24 16.41 -10.64 -4.06
C PHE A 24 17.91 -10.88 -3.83
N THR A 25 18.60 -9.88 -3.30
CA THR A 25 20.04 -9.98 -2.99
C THR A 25 20.30 -10.23 -1.51
N LYS A 26 19.35 -9.91 -0.63
CA LYS A 26 19.44 -10.11 0.81
C LYS A 26 18.26 -10.92 1.31
N GLY A 27 18.52 -11.94 2.13
CA GLY A 27 17.48 -12.85 2.64
C GLY A 27 16.38 -12.16 3.45
N TYR A 28 16.72 -11.17 4.28
CA TYR A 28 15.71 -10.45 5.07
C TYR A 28 14.69 -9.70 4.19
N ASN A 29 15.11 -9.15 3.04
CA ASN A 29 14.19 -8.49 2.10
C ASN A 29 13.20 -9.50 1.49
N PHE A 30 13.65 -10.73 1.27
CA PHE A 30 12.79 -11.80 0.79
C PHE A 30 11.81 -12.27 1.88
N ILE A 31 12.27 -12.43 3.12
CA ILE A 31 11.39 -12.79 4.24
C ILE A 31 10.30 -11.74 4.45
N LEU A 32 10.67 -10.45 4.45
CA LEU A 32 9.70 -9.36 4.57
C LEU A 32 8.71 -9.36 3.41
N PHE A 33 9.18 -9.55 2.18
CA PHE A 33 8.30 -9.67 1.01
C PHE A 33 7.35 -10.86 1.13
N PHE A 34 7.83 -12.02 1.61
CA PHE A 34 7.02 -13.21 1.78
C PHE A 34 5.93 -13.01 2.85
N ILE A 35 6.29 -12.43 4.00
CA ILE A 35 5.34 -12.18 5.10
C ILE A 35 4.30 -11.14 4.67
N PHE A 36 4.74 -9.93 4.31
CA PHE A 36 3.81 -8.83 4.02
C PHE A 36 3.13 -8.99 2.66
N GLY A 37 3.89 -9.32 1.62
CA GLY A 37 3.33 -9.53 0.28
C GLY A 37 2.49 -10.81 0.20
N GLY A 38 2.87 -11.88 0.93
CA GLY A 38 2.08 -13.10 1.02
C GLY A 38 0.79 -12.90 1.82
N ALA A 39 0.84 -12.20 2.96
CA ALA A 39 -0.37 -11.85 3.70
C ALA A 39 -1.32 -10.99 2.87
N PHE A 40 -0.81 -9.97 2.19
CA PHE A 40 -1.59 -9.10 1.30
C PHE A 40 -2.20 -9.86 0.12
N LEU A 41 -1.43 -10.76 -0.52
CA LEU A 41 -1.92 -11.65 -1.57
C LEU A 41 -3.04 -12.58 -1.05
N GLY A 42 -2.82 -13.18 0.12
CA GLY A 42 -3.80 -14.06 0.76
C GLY A 42 -5.10 -13.33 1.08
N PHE A 43 -5.00 -12.11 1.63
CA PHE A 43 -6.17 -11.26 1.88
C PHE A 43 -6.92 -10.94 0.59
N ALA A 44 -6.23 -10.46 -0.44
CA ALA A 44 -6.83 -10.12 -1.72
C ALA A 44 -7.60 -11.31 -2.33
N LEU A 45 -7.02 -12.52 -2.27
CA LEU A 45 -7.69 -13.74 -2.73
C LEU A 45 -8.89 -14.13 -1.87
N ALA A 46 -8.78 -14.03 -0.55
CA ALA A 46 -9.87 -14.33 0.38
C ALA A 46 -11.09 -13.39 0.21
N ARG A 47 -10.86 -12.19 -0.33
CA ARG A 47 -11.92 -11.20 -0.58
C ARG A 47 -12.51 -11.24 -1.99
N LEU A 48 -12.00 -12.07 -2.92
CA LEU A 48 -12.58 -12.21 -4.26
C LEU A 48 -14.06 -12.65 -4.24
N GLN A 49 -14.46 -13.40 -3.21
CA GLN A 49 -15.85 -13.84 -3.05
C GLN A 49 -16.87 -12.70 -2.93
N TYR A 50 -16.48 -11.53 -2.42
CA TYR A 50 -17.38 -10.37 -2.27
C TYR A 50 -17.66 -9.65 -3.61
N LEU A 51 -16.96 -10.03 -4.68
CA LEU A 51 -17.28 -9.56 -6.03
C LEU A 51 -18.64 -10.11 -6.50
N ALA A 52 -19.01 -11.29 -6.02
CA ALA A 52 -20.36 -11.84 -6.18
C ALA A 52 -21.29 -11.31 -5.09
N LEU A 53 -21.49 -9.98 -5.09
CA LEU A 53 -22.30 -9.30 -4.07
C LEU A 53 -23.72 -9.89 -3.99
N ASP A 54 -24.29 -10.30 -5.12
CA ASP A 54 -25.63 -10.88 -5.15
C ASP A 54 -25.70 -12.26 -4.50
N THR A 55 -24.73 -13.16 -4.71
CA THR A 55 -24.76 -14.45 -4.02
C THR A 55 -24.49 -14.31 -2.54
N THR A 56 -23.60 -13.39 -2.15
CA THR A 56 -23.30 -13.09 -0.74
C THR A 56 -24.47 -12.38 -0.03
N CYS A 57 -25.27 -11.59 -0.74
CA CYS A 57 -26.48 -10.94 -0.22
C CYS A 57 -27.77 -11.76 -0.31
N ILE A 58 -27.84 -12.76 -1.21
CA ILE A 58 -29.07 -13.51 -1.51
C ILE A 58 -29.05 -14.93 -0.91
N SER A 59 -27.90 -15.47 -0.49
CA SER A 59 -27.78 -16.84 0.04
C SER A 59 -28.29 -17.02 1.49
N GLY A 60 -29.39 -16.37 1.86
CA GLY A 60 -30.24 -16.77 2.97
C GLY A 60 -31.43 -17.56 2.41
N LYS A 61 -31.43 -18.89 2.56
CA LYS A 61 -32.67 -19.67 2.49
C LYS A 61 -33.47 -19.31 3.74
N ASP A 62 -34.23 -18.23 3.64
CA ASP A 62 -35.42 -17.86 4.38
C ASP A 62 -35.63 -16.36 4.12
N SER A 63 -36.88 -15.94 3.96
CA SER A 63 -37.28 -14.66 3.38
C SER A 63 -37.04 -13.43 4.28
N GLU A 64 -35.90 -13.36 4.94
CA GLU A 64 -35.32 -12.14 5.50
C GLU A 64 -33.99 -11.89 4.79
N LYS A 65 -33.99 -10.95 3.83
CA LYS A 65 -32.73 -10.41 3.33
C LYS A 65 -31.91 -9.99 4.55
N PRO A 66 -30.65 -10.45 4.72
CA PRO A 66 -29.82 -9.99 5.81
C PRO A 66 -29.88 -8.47 5.89
N LEU A 67 -30.04 -7.94 7.11
CA LEU A 67 -30.07 -6.50 7.45
C LEU A 67 -28.96 -5.69 6.74
N ASP A 68 -27.91 -6.42 6.36
CA ASP A 68 -26.60 -6.07 5.86
C ASP A 68 -26.58 -5.64 4.38
N CYS A 69 -27.60 -5.99 3.59
CA CYS A 69 -27.72 -5.60 2.18
C CYS A 69 -28.71 -4.45 1.95
N TYR A 70 -29.17 -3.81 3.03
CA TYR A 70 -30.16 -2.74 3.00
C TYR A 70 -29.70 -1.52 2.19
N TYR A 71 -28.43 -1.12 2.32
CA TYR A 71 -27.88 0.01 1.57
C TYR A 71 -27.51 -0.35 0.13
N TYR A 72 -27.37 -1.65 -0.20
CA TYR A 72 -26.94 -2.14 -1.51
C TYR A 72 -28.11 -2.55 -2.41
N THR A 73 -29.19 -1.76 -2.36
CA THR A 73 -30.35 -1.95 -3.25
C THR A 73 -29.98 -1.66 -4.70
N GLU A 74 -30.76 -2.20 -5.63
CA GLU A 74 -30.60 -1.93 -7.06
C GLU A 74 -30.60 -0.40 -7.30
N ARG A 75 -29.57 0.08 -8.01
CA ARG A 75 -29.32 1.51 -8.34
C ARG A 75 -28.92 2.43 -7.18
N SER A 76 -28.67 1.92 -5.97
CA SER A 76 -28.09 2.74 -4.89
C SER A 76 -26.66 3.18 -5.20
N ILE A 77 -26.29 4.38 -4.73
CA ILE A 77 -24.91 4.90 -4.81
C ILE A 77 -23.95 3.96 -4.06
N ASP A 78 -24.40 3.41 -2.93
CA ASP A 78 -23.62 2.46 -2.14
C ASP A 78 -23.35 1.16 -2.93
N ARG A 79 -24.33 0.60 -3.64
CA ARG A 79 -24.11 -0.60 -4.48
C ARG A 79 -23.09 -0.34 -5.58
N VAL A 80 -23.21 0.82 -6.25
CA VAL A 80 -22.23 1.21 -7.28
C VAL A 80 -20.85 1.40 -6.65
N GLY A 81 -20.78 2.06 -5.49
CA GLY A 81 -19.56 2.32 -4.75
C GLY A 81 -18.83 1.04 -4.34
N ILE A 82 -19.51 0.07 -3.71
CA ILE A 82 -18.88 -1.18 -3.26
C ILE A 82 -18.42 -2.04 -4.43
N LEU A 83 -19.22 -2.11 -5.50
CA LEU A 83 -18.85 -2.86 -6.69
C LEU A 83 -17.62 -2.23 -7.35
N LEU A 84 -17.64 -0.91 -7.52
CA LEU A 84 -16.53 -0.17 -8.12
C LEU A 84 -15.27 -0.23 -7.25
N HIS A 85 -15.40 -0.17 -5.92
CA HIS A 85 -14.31 -0.34 -4.98
C HIS A 85 -13.68 -1.73 -5.08
N LEU A 86 -14.47 -2.80 -4.90
CA LEU A 86 -13.98 -4.19 -4.91
C LEU A 86 -13.47 -4.63 -6.28
N ALA A 87 -14.20 -4.30 -7.36
CA ALA A 87 -13.83 -4.70 -8.72
C ALA A 87 -12.54 -4.05 -9.21
N THR A 88 -12.06 -2.99 -8.55
CA THR A 88 -10.81 -2.34 -8.93
C THR A 88 -9.71 -2.51 -7.90
N ILE A 89 -10.00 -2.54 -6.59
CA ILE A 89 -8.97 -2.72 -5.56
C ILE A 89 -8.42 -4.13 -5.52
N LEU A 90 -9.27 -5.15 -5.69
CA LEU A 90 -8.84 -6.55 -5.65
C LEU A 90 -7.90 -6.91 -6.81
N PRO A 91 -8.20 -6.56 -8.08
CA PRO A 91 -7.20 -6.76 -9.12
C PRO A 91 -5.97 -5.86 -8.93
N ALA A 92 -6.12 -4.61 -8.45
CA ALA A 92 -4.99 -3.73 -8.19
C ALA A 92 -4.03 -4.29 -7.12
N SER A 93 -4.54 -4.88 -6.05
CA SER A 93 -3.74 -5.49 -4.98
C SER A 93 -2.97 -6.71 -5.48
N LEU A 94 -3.61 -7.59 -6.26
CA LEU A 94 -2.97 -8.74 -6.90
C LEU A 94 -1.85 -8.30 -7.85
N LEU A 95 -2.12 -7.31 -8.72
CA LEU A 95 -1.14 -6.77 -9.66
C LEU A 95 0.02 -6.06 -8.94
N THR A 96 -0.23 -5.46 -7.78
CA THR A 96 0.76 -4.80 -6.95
C THR A 96 1.78 -5.78 -6.37
N CYS A 97 1.38 -7.00 -6.03
CA CYS A 97 2.31 -8.03 -5.56
C CYS A 97 3.44 -8.25 -6.58
N LEU A 98 3.12 -8.17 -7.89
CA LEU A 98 4.10 -8.27 -8.98
C LEU A 98 5.04 -7.06 -9.06
N GLN A 99 4.58 -5.87 -8.67
CA GLN A 99 5.39 -4.65 -8.70
C GLN A 99 6.59 -4.71 -7.74
N PHE A 100 6.41 -5.39 -6.60
CA PHE A 100 7.44 -5.50 -5.58
C PHE A 100 8.42 -6.65 -5.82
N VAL A 101 8.22 -7.46 -6.87
CA VAL A 101 9.17 -8.50 -7.27
C VAL A 101 10.41 -7.88 -7.93
N PRO A 102 11.63 -8.09 -7.39
CA PRO A 102 12.84 -7.45 -7.90
C PRO A 102 13.19 -7.75 -9.36
N ILE A 103 12.97 -8.98 -9.82
CA ILE A 103 13.28 -9.35 -11.20
C ILE A 103 12.41 -8.57 -12.20
N ILE A 104 11.14 -8.33 -11.87
CA ILE A 104 10.21 -7.62 -12.73
C ILE A 104 10.64 -6.16 -12.90
N ARG A 105 10.88 -5.45 -11.79
CA ARG A 105 11.25 -4.02 -11.85
C ARG A 105 12.64 -3.74 -12.43
N ARG A 106 13.55 -4.72 -12.47
CA ARG A 106 14.92 -4.56 -12.97
C ARG A 106 15.08 -5.03 -14.41
N THR A 107 14.45 -6.14 -14.77
CA THR A 107 14.59 -6.77 -16.09
C THR A 107 13.42 -6.43 -17.00
N PHE A 108 12.18 -6.57 -16.50
CA PHE A 108 10.95 -6.36 -17.27
C PHE A 108 10.37 -4.96 -17.03
N VAL A 109 11.17 -3.93 -17.30
CA VAL A 109 10.86 -2.53 -16.97
C VAL A 109 9.60 -2.02 -17.68
N LEU A 110 9.37 -2.40 -18.94
CA LEU A 110 8.18 -1.99 -19.68
C LEU A 110 6.90 -2.55 -19.02
N PHE A 111 6.91 -3.83 -18.65
CA PHE A 111 5.81 -4.45 -17.92
C PHE A 111 5.58 -3.76 -16.57
N HIS A 112 6.64 -3.51 -15.80
CA HIS A 112 6.57 -2.77 -14.53
C HIS A 112 5.87 -1.40 -14.70
N ARG A 113 6.22 -0.65 -15.76
CA ARG A 113 5.61 0.67 -16.06
C ARG A 113 4.14 0.56 -16.44
N ILE A 114 3.79 -0.30 -17.40
CA ILE A 114 2.40 -0.46 -17.87
C ILE A 114 1.52 -0.95 -16.71
N ASN A 115 1.96 -1.99 -16.01
CA ASN A 115 1.26 -2.51 -14.84
C ASN A 115 1.14 -1.42 -13.75
N GLY A 116 2.14 -0.56 -13.59
CA GLY A 116 2.14 0.52 -12.59
C GLY A 116 1.07 1.56 -12.88
N TYR A 117 0.93 1.99 -14.13
CA TYR A 117 -0.14 2.92 -14.53
C TYR A 117 -1.52 2.29 -14.41
N LEU A 118 -1.66 1.01 -14.78
CA LEU A 118 -2.92 0.28 -14.60
C LEU A 118 -3.33 0.25 -13.12
N ILE A 119 -2.40 -0.12 -12.23
CA ILE A 119 -2.63 -0.14 -10.78
C ILE A 119 -3.05 1.25 -10.27
N VAL A 120 -2.39 2.32 -10.71
CA VAL A 120 -2.75 3.70 -10.32
C VAL A 120 -4.19 4.01 -10.74
N ILE A 121 -4.57 3.73 -11.99
CA ILE A 121 -5.93 4.00 -12.48
C ILE A 121 -6.96 3.22 -11.66
N LEU A 122 -6.74 1.92 -11.46
CA LEU A 122 -7.61 1.07 -10.64
C LEU A 122 -7.72 1.60 -9.20
N SER A 123 -6.60 2.05 -8.63
CA SER A 123 -6.53 2.62 -7.28
C SER A 123 -7.34 3.92 -7.15
N LEU A 124 -7.28 4.80 -8.16
CA LEU A 124 -8.06 6.03 -8.19
C LEU A 124 -9.57 5.75 -8.29
N VAL A 125 -9.95 4.84 -9.18
CA VAL A 125 -11.35 4.40 -9.32
C VAL A 125 -11.81 3.77 -8.01
N SER A 126 -11.04 2.84 -7.45
CA SER A 126 -11.33 2.21 -6.15
C SER A 126 -11.58 3.22 -5.03
N THR A 127 -10.74 4.26 -4.95
CA THR A 127 -10.85 5.30 -3.91
C THR A 127 -12.15 6.10 -4.10
N ALA A 128 -12.54 6.41 -5.34
CA ALA A 128 -13.84 7.03 -5.60
C ALA A 128 -15.00 6.14 -5.14
N GLY A 129 -14.93 4.82 -5.38
CA GLY A 129 -15.90 3.85 -4.88
C GLY A 129 -15.97 3.80 -3.35
N ALA A 130 -14.82 3.83 -2.67
CA ALA A 130 -14.76 3.89 -1.21
C ALA A 130 -15.39 5.17 -0.64
N LEU A 131 -15.16 6.31 -1.28
CA LEU A 131 -15.75 7.59 -0.85
C LEU A 131 -17.26 7.65 -1.10
N MET A 132 -17.76 7.02 -2.17
CA MET A 132 -19.21 6.88 -2.40
C MET A 132 -19.90 6.09 -1.29
N LEU A 133 -19.20 5.12 -0.69
CA LEU A 133 -19.67 4.30 0.41
C LEU A 133 -19.54 4.95 1.79
N ALA A 134 -18.60 5.89 1.94
CA ALA A 134 -18.11 6.33 3.24
C ALA A 134 -19.25 6.68 4.21
N ARG A 135 -20.27 7.39 3.73
CA ARG A 135 -21.41 7.85 4.54
C ARG A 135 -22.19 6.72 5.21
N ASN A 136 -22.34 5.58 4.56
CA ASN A 136 -23.17 4.47 5.02
C ASN A 136 -22.34 3.22 5.37
N ALA A 137 -21.02 3.26 5.18
CA ALA A 137 -20.11 2.17 5.51
C ALA A 137 -20.21 1.82 7.01
N VAL A 138 -20.39 0.53 7.31
CA VAL A 138 -20.51 -0.02 8.67
C VAL A 138 -21.60 0.71 9.50
N GLY A 139 -22.71 1.11 8.89
CA GLY A 139 -23.77 1.84 9.60
C GLY A 139 -23.53 3.35 9.74
N GLY A 140 -22.50 3.88 9.08
CA GLY A 140 -22.26 5.31 8.95
C GLY A 140 -21.63 5.97 10.17
N TRP A 141 -20.97 5.20 11.04
CA TRP A 141 -20.27 5.75 12.20
C TRP A 141 -19.18 6.76 11.80
N MET A 142 -19.00 7.77 12.63
CA MET A 142 -18.06 8.87 12.38
C MET A 142 -16.61 8.36 12.33
N ASP A 143 -16.25 7.38 13.15
CA ASP A 143 -14.91 6.77 13.16
C ASP A 143 -14.57 6.08 11.83
N VAL A 144 -15.53 5.37 11.24
CA VAL A 144 -15.40 4.70 9.93
C VAL A 144 -15.27 5.74 8.81
N GLN A 145 -16.11 6.79 8.83
CA GLN A 145 -16.03 7.89 7.88
C GLN A 145 -14.67 8.61 7.94
N MET A 146 -14.19 8.90 9.15
CA MET A 146 -12.90 9.54 9.38
C MET A 146 -11.74 8.64 8.94
N ALA A 147 -11.81 7.34 9.22
CA ALA A 147 -10.84 6.35 8.76
C ALA A 147 -10.76 6.31 7.23
N VAL A 148 -11.90 6.19 6.53
CA VAL A 148 -11.97 6.19 5.07
C VAL A 148 -11.43 7.49 4.49
N GLY A 149 -11.78 8.64 5.08
CA GLY A 149 -11.30 9.95 4.65
C GLY A 149 -9.79 10.10 4.78
N VAL A 150 -9.23 9.77 5.95
CA VAL A 150 -7.78 9.86 6.22
C VAL A 150 -7.00 8.91 5.31
N LEU A 151 -7.46 7.65 5.15
CA LEU A 151 -6.84 6.70 4.24
C LEU A 151 -6.85 7.18 2.80
N SER A 152 -8.00 7.68 2.33
CA SER A 152 -8.13 8.18 0.95
C SER A 152 -7.15 9.33 0.71
N ILE A 153 -7.05 10.29 1.64
CA ILE A 153 -6.10 11.41 1.54
C ILE A 153 -4.66 10.89 1.56
N ALA A 154 -4.30 10.03 2.52
CA ALA A 154 -2.93 9.53 2.65
C ALA A 154 -2.50 8.71 1.43
N PHE A 155 -3.39 7.86 0.92
CA PHE A 155 -3.17 7.01 -0.24
C PHE A 155 -3.04 7.82 -1.53
N LEU A 156 -4.00 8.73 -1.81
CA LEU A 156 -3.96 9.59 -2.99
C LEU A 156 -2.77 10.54 -2.97
N SER A 157 -2.45 11.12 -1.81
CA SER A 157 -1.26 11.97 -1.64
C SER A 157 0.02 11.16 -1.93
N SER A 158 0.09 9.93 -1.42
CA SER A 158 1.25 9.06 -1.67
C SER A 158 1.38 8.69 -3.16
N LEU A 159 0.28 8.36 -3.85
CA LEU A 159 0.29 8.10 -5.29
C LEU A 159 0.70 9.34 -6.09
N ALA A 160 0.16 10.51 -5.76
CA ALA A 160 0.50 11.77 -6.41
C ALA A 160 2.00 12.10 -6.26
N LEU A 161 2.53 11.97 -5.04
CA LEU A 161 3.95 12.19 -4.77
C LEU A 161 4.84 11.13 -5.44
N ALA A 162 4.42 9.87 -5.48
CA ALA A 162 5.13 8.82 -6.21
C ALA A 162 5.22 9.12 -7.71
N LEU A 163 4.12 9.60 -8.31
CA LEU A 163 4.05 9.99 -9.73
C LEU A 163 4.88 11.25 -10.00
N TYR A 164 4.82 12.25 -9.13
CA TYR A 164 5.63 13.45 -9.24
C TYR A 164 7.12 13.11 -9.24
N ASN A 165 7.58 12.32 -8.27
CA ASN A 165 8.98 11.96 -8.12
C ASN A 165 9.51 11.12 -9.30
N ILE A 166 8.72 10.17 -9.82
CA ILE A 166 9.17 9.39 -10.99
C ILE A 166 9.25 10.24 -12.27
N LYS A 167 8.36 11.23 -12.45
CA LYS A 167 8.44 12.18 -13.57
C LYS A 167 9.65 13.10 -13.46
N ARG A 168 10.14 13.35 -12.24
CA ARG A 168 11.39 14.06 -11.97
C ARG A 168 12.63 13.14 -11.91
N LEU A 169 12.48 11.87 -12.27
CA LEU A 169 13.54 10.85 -12.27
C LEU A 169 14.11 10.57 -10.87
N GLN A 170 13.38 10.91 -9.79
CA GLN A 170 13.74 10.60 -8.40
C GLN A 170 13.20 9.20 -8.03
N ILE A 171 13.92 8.17 -8.45
CA ILE A 171 13.48 6.76 -8.34
C ILE A 171 13.41 6.31 -6.87
N GLU A 172 14.32 6.80 -6.03
CA GLU A 172 14.34 6.50 -4.60
C GLU A 172 13.07 7.02 -3.90
N GLN A 173 12.72 8.28 -4.11
CA GLN A 173 11.50 8.88 -3.56
C GLN A 173 10.23 8.23 -4.14
N HIS A 174 10.21 7.96 -5.43
CA HIS A 174 9.12 7.19 -6.05
C HIS A 174 8.91 5.85 -5.32
N ARG A 175 9.98 5.08 -5.09
CA ARG A 175 9.90 3.82 -4.35
C ARG A 175 9.37 4.04 -2.93
N ALA A 176 9.85 5.05 -2.22
CA ALA A 176 9.45 5.32 -0.85
C ALA A 176 7.95 5.66 -0.75
N TRP A 177 7.44 6.53 -1.64
CA TRP A 177 6.02 6.88 -1.69
C TRP A 177 5.12 5.72 -2.15
N MET A 178 5.58 4.86 -3.07
CA MET A 178 4.84 3.64 -3.41
C MET A 178 4.77 2.67 -2.22
N LEU A 179 5.85 2.51 -1.45
CA LEU A 179 5.82 1.68 -0.25
C LEU A 179 4.85 2.25 0.79
N ARG A 180 4.85 3.57 1.00
CA ARG A 180 3.87 4.23 1.88
C ARG A 180 2.44 3.99 1.44
N ALA A 181 2.12 4.19 0.16
CA ALA A 181 0.76 3.99 -0.35
C ALA A 181 0.23 2.58 -0.03
N TRP A 182 1.02 1.54 -0.28
CA TRP A 182 0.58 0.16 -0.10
C TRP A 182 0.71 -0.38 1.33
N PHE A 183 1.52 0.25 2.20
CA PHE A 183 1.54 -0.06 3.63
C PHE A 183 0.47 0.73 4.41
N TYR A 184 0.19 1.97 4.00
CA TYR A 184 -0.88 2.80 4.57
C TYR A 184 -2.28 2.30 4.20
N HIS A 185 -2.40 1.28 3.37
CA HIS A 185 -3.66 0.63 3.06
C HIS A 185 -3.81 -0.61 3.94
N PRO A 186 -4.09 -0.49 5.25
CA PRO A 186 -4.59 -1.63 5.99
C PRO A 186 -5.89 -2.02 5.31
N ASP A 187 -6.01 -3.30 5.05
CA ASP A 187 -7.21 -3.90 4.48
C ASP A 187 -8.43 -3.40 5.25
N CYS A 188 -9.31 -2.69 4.54
CA CYS A 188 -10.53 -2.12 5.11
C CYS A 188 -11.52 -3.27 5.32
N GLU A 189 -11.42 -3.96 6.46
CA GLU A 189 -12.43 -4.94 6.85
C GLU A 189 -13.65 -4.22 7.43
N ALA A 190 -14.72 -4.16 6.65
CA ALA A 190 -16.04 -3.71 7.10
C ALA A 190 -16.98 -4.92 7.13
N TYR A 191 -17.49 -5.28 8.30
CA TYR A 191 -18.53 -6.32 8.49
C TYR A 191 -19.77 -5.71 9.18
N PHE A 192 -20.95 -6.12 8.71
CA PHE A 192 -22.19 -5.34 8.65
C PHE A 192 -23.12 -5.44 9.88
N SER A 193 -23.85 -4.36 10.19
CA SER A 193 -25.20 -4.40 10.81
C SER A 193 -25.91 -3.03 10.83
N GLY A 194 -27.21 -2.96 10.48
CA GLY A 194 -28.15 -2.10 11.22
C GLY A 194 -29.12 -1.20 10.44
N GLN A 195 -30.42 -1.51 10.51
CA GLN A 195 -31.58 -0.81 9.94
C GLN A 195 -31.91 0.54 10.61
N ASN A 196 -32.18 1.55 9.77
CA ASN A 196 -32.58 2.94 10.05
C ASN A 196 -31.47 3.86 10.62
N PRO A 197 -30.98 4.86 9.84
CA PRO A 197 -29.94 5.79 10.29
C PRO A 197 -30.36 6.69 11.48
N ASN A 198 -31.64 6.68 11.87
CA ASN A 198 -32.18 7.39 13.04
C ASN A 198 -32.68 6.46 14.16
N LYS A 199 -32.50 5.13 14.04
CA LYS A 199 -32.97 4.17 15.04
C LYS A 199 -31.80 3.30 15.52
N ALA A 200 -31.19 3.71 16.62
CA ALA A 200 -30.29 2.83 17.36
C ALA A 200 -31.11 1.67 17.95
N VAL A 201 -31.00 0.48 17.39
CA VAL A 201 -31.48 -0.74 18.04
C VAL A 201 -30.34 -1.26 18.90
N LEU A 202 -30.55 -1.27 20.22
CA LEU A 202 -29.63 -1.89 21.17
C LEU A 202 -29.60 -3.40 20.90
N VAL A 203 -28.59 -3.84 20.15
CA VAL A 203 -28.21 -5.25 20.03
C VAL A 203 -27.18 -5.58 21.10
N SER A 204 -27.24 -6.79 21.65
CA SER A 204 -26.31 -7.20 22.69
C SER A 204 -24.93 -7.39 22.07
N ALA A 205 -23.92 -6.65 22.55
CA ALA A 205 -22.53 -6.79 22.13
C ALA A 205 -21.92 -8.04 22.76
N THR A 206 -22.25 -9.19 22.18
CA THR A 206 -21.77 -10.51 22.61
C THR A 206 -21.34 -11.34 21.41
N MET A 207 -20.37 -12.21 21.61
CA MET A 207 -19.96 -13.22 20.63
C MET A 207 -21.00 -14.35 20.49
N ASP A 208 -21.95 -14.43 21.42
CA ASP A 208 -23.03 -15.41 21.43
C ASP A 208 -24.29 -14.85 20.74
N GLY A 209 -24.79 -15.52 19.69
CA GLY A 209 -26.05 -15.15 19.02
C GLY A 209 -25.95 -15.07 17.51
N ASN A 210 -26.81 -14.25 16.89
CA ASN A 210 -26.84 -14.05 15.43
C ASN A 210 -25.70 -13.11 14.96
N GLY A 211 -25.52 -12.98 13.63
CA GLY A 211 -24.47 -12.14 13.04
C GLY A 211 -24.47 -10.68 13.55
N SER A 212 -25.62 -10.11 13.87
CA SER A 212 -25.71 -8.72 14.35
C SER A 212 -25.14 -8.49 15.76
N ASN A 213 -25.21 -9.48 16.67
CA ASN A 213 -24.61 -9.37 18.00
C ASN A 213 -23.07 -9.42 17.93
N ALA A 214 -22.55 -10.34 17.11
CA ALA A 214 -21.11 -10.45 16.85
C ALA A 214 -20.55 -9.18 16.19
N THR A 215 -21.30 -8.58 15.25
CA THR A 215 -20.91 -7.28 14.66
C THR A 215 -20.85 -6.18 15.71
N ALA A 216 -21.84 -6.09 16.61
CA ALA A 216 -21.88 -5.04 17.61
C ALA A 216 -20.65 -5.08 18.54
N VAL A 217 -20.22 -6.28 18.97
CA VAL A 217 -19.01 -6.40 19.80
C VAL A 217 -17.72 -6.14 19.02
N LEU A 218 -17.64 -6.54 17.74
CA LEU A 218 -16.47 -6.27 16.89
C LEU A 218 -16.34 -4.78 16.54
N SER A 219 -17.47 -4.10 16.33
CA SER A 219 -17.52 -2.66 16.01
C SER A 219 -17.01 -1.79 17.16
N LEU A 220 -17.18 -2.21 18.42
CA LEU A 220 -16.64 -1.47 19.58
C LEU A 220 -15.11 -1.34 19.55
N GLY A 221 -14.41 -2.34 19.00
CA GLY A 221 -12.96 -2.33 18.88
C GLY A 221 -12.47 -1.84 17.52
N PHE A 222 -13.34 -1.74 16.52
CA PHE A 222 -12.96 -1.53 15.13
C PHE A 222 -12.16 -0.23 14.91
N GLY A 223 -12.69 0.91 15.36
CA GLY A 223 -12.01 2.19 15.20
C GLY A 223 -10.62 2.20 15.87
N ALA A 224 -10.52 1.70 17.11
CA ALA A 224 -9.25 1.66 17.85
C ALA A 224 -8.25 0.68 17.21
N ALA A 225 -8.70 -0.50 16.81
CA ALA A 225 -7.88 -1.49 16.12
C ALA A 225 -7.40 -0.97 14.76
N PHE A 226 -8.27 -0.29 14.02
CA PHE A 226 -7.93 0.39 12.77
C PHE A 226 -6.83 1.43 12.99
N TRP A 227 -7.00 2.36 13.94
CA TRP A 227 -6.01 3.41 14.20
C TRP A 227 -4.68 2.85 14.67
N LEU A 228 -4.70 1.82 15.51
CA LEU A 228 -3.51 1.10 15.94
C LEU A 228 -2.81 0.44 14.74
N ALA A 229 -3.56 -0.27 13.89
CA ALA A 229 -3.01 -0.90 12.69
C ALA A 229 -2.41 0.13 11.75
N PHE A 230 -3.12 1.22 11.46
CA PHE A 230 -2.63 2.31 10.62
C PHE A 230 -1.33 2.90 11.19
N ALA A 231 -1.28 3.20 12.49
CA ALA A 231 -0.07 3.72 13.15
C ALA A 231 1.10 2.74 13.08
N MET A 232 0.85 1.45 13.34
CA MET A 232 1.86 0.39 13.23
C MET A 232 2.43 0.29 11.82
N HIS A 233 1.59 0.35 10.79
CA HIS A 233 2.04 0.31 9.39
C HIS A 233 2.80 1.59 9.01
N ALA A 234 2.32 2.75 9.48
CA ALA A 234 2.96 4.03 9.21
C ALA A 234 4.36 4.11 9.83
N VAL A 235 4.52 3.64 11.07
CA VAL A 235 5.83 3.54 11.73
C VAL A 235 6.68 2.46 11.06
N GLY A 236 6.10 1.29 10.78
CA GLY A 236 6.78 0.15 10.20
C GLY A 236 7.42 0.45 8.85
N VAL A 237 6.71 1.16 7.95
CA VAL A 237 7.25 1.52 6.64
C VAL A 237 8.43 2.49 6.76
N GLU A 238 8.38 3.44 7.69
CA GLU A 238 9.50 4.37 7.93
C GLU A 238 10.72 3.66 8.52
N ILE A 239 10.51 2.73 9.46
CA ILE A 239 11.59 1.86 9.97
C ILE A 239 12.19 1.06 8.82
N TYR A 240 11.38 0.44 7.97
CA TYR A 240 11.86 -0.32 6.81
C TYR A 240 12.68 0.53 5.84
N LEU A 241 12.23 1.75 5.54
CA LEU A 241 12.97 2.69 4.68
C LEU A 241 14.30 3.08 5.31
N ARG A 242 14.35 3.36 6.62
CA ARG A 242 15.58 3.69 7.35
C ARG A 242 16.54 2.51 7.49
N LEU A 243 16.04 1.28 7.48
CA LEU A 243 16.86 0.06 7.47
C LEU A 243 17.36 -0.34 6.06
N THR A 244 16.95 0.37 5.00
CA THR A 244 17.39 0.10 3.62
C THR A 244 18.19 1.24 2.95
N PRO A 245 19.13 1.91 3.66
CA PRO A 245 19.80 3.12 3.15
C PRO A 245 20.71 2.82 1.96
N ALA A 246 21.30 1.62 1.90
CA ALA A 246 22.13 1.22 0.77
C ALA A 246 21.34 1.17 -0.55
N GLU A 247 20.09 0.70 -0.52
CA GLU A 247 19.24 0.67 -1.71
C GLU A 247 18.78 2.08 -2.09
N ALA A 248 18.44 2.90 -1.09
CA ALA A 248 18.08 4.31 -1.30
C ALA A 248 19.23 5.08 -1.97
N ASN A 249 20.46 4.99 -1.43
CA ASN A 249 21.65 5.63 -2.00
C ASN A 249 21.99 5.11 -3.40
N ARG A 250 21.86 3.80 -3.65
CA ARG A 250 22.05 3.22 -4.98
C ARG A 250 21.07 3.83 -5.98
N LEU A 251 19.78 3.91 -5.63
CA LEU A 251 18.75 4.50 -6.50
C LEU A 251 18.92 6.00 -6.68
N ARG A 252 19.42 6.71 -5.65
CA ARG A 252 19.71 8.16 -5.73
C ARG A 252 20.85 8.45 -6.70
N ASN A 253 21.91 7.63 -6.71
CA ASN A 253 22.97 7.71 -7.72
C ASN A 253 22.45 7.44 -9.14
N VAL A 254 21.61 6.42 -9.34
CA VAL A 254 21.00 6.15 -10.66
C VAL A 254 20.09 7.31 -11.09
N SER A 255 19.35 7.91 -10.15
CA SER A 255 18.50 9.08 -10.40
C SER A 255 19.34 10.26 -10.86
N TYR A 256 20.45 10.55 -10.17
CA TYR A 256 21.38 11.62 -10.53
C TYR A 256 21.91 11.46 -11.97
N GLN A 257 22.40 10.27 -12.33
CA GLN A 257 22.91 10.01 -13.68
C GLN A 257 21.82 10.22 -14.75
N ARG A 258 20.61 9.72 -14.51
CA ARG A 258 19.48 9.92 -15.46
C ARG A 258 19.06 11.38 -15.58
N GLN A 259 19.18 12.15 -14.51
CA GLN A 259 18.85 13.58 -14.52
C GLN A 259 19.90 14.39 -15.28
N LEU A 260 21.18 13.97 -15.22
CA LEU A 260 22.24 14.51 -16.07
C LEU A 260 22.01 14.19 -17.55
N GLU A 261 21.74 12.93 -17.87
CA GLU A 261 21.41 12.49 -19.23
C GLU A 261 20.18 13.23 -19.81
N ALA A 262 19.21 13.55 -18.96
CA ALA A 262 18.03 14.32 -19.32
C ALA A 262 18.26 15.86 -19.37
N GLY A 263 19.48 16.34 -19.12
CA GLY A 263 19.81 17.77 -19.16
C GLY A 263 19.10 18.62 -18.10
N MET A 264 18.76 18.05 -16.94
CA MET A 264 18.06 18.79 -15.89
C MET A 264 19.00 19.83 -15.22
N LYS A 265 18.48 21.04 -14.95
CA LYS A 265 19.25 22.15 -14.34
C LYS A 265 19.87 21.83 -12.97
N HIS A 266 19.22 20.99 -12.18
CA HIS A 266 19.68 20.62 -10.83
C HIS A 266 19.54 19.10 -10.60
N PRO A 267 20.46 18.28 -11.16
CA PRO A 267 20.51 16.85 -10.91
C PRO A 267 20.73 16.55 -9.43
N GLY A 268 20.17 15.45 -8.93
CA GLY A 268 20.11 15.09 -7.51
C GLY A 268 19.06 15.86 -6.70
N ARG A 269 18.66 17.05 -7.17
CA ARG A 269 17.77 18.01 -6.48
C ARG A 269 16.53 18.38 -7.30
N SER A 270 16.27 17.67 -8.39
CA SER A 270 15.11 17.90 -9.22
C SER A 270 13.88 17.23 -8.59
N GLY A 271 13.20 17.90 -7.66
CA GLY A 271 11.92 17.43 -7.10
C GLY A 271 11.73 17.83 -5.64
N LEU A 272 11.12 16.95 -4.83
CA LEU A 272 10.81 17.21 -3.42
C LEU A 272 11.92 16.64 -2.52
N THR A 273 13.12 17.17 -2.63
CA THR A 273 14.23 16.77 -1.75
C THR A 273 14.29 17.65 -0.51
N ALA A 274 14.66 17.04 0.62
CA ALA A 274 14.83 17.75 1.89
C ALA A 274 15.81 18.92 1.75
N ASP A 275 16.88 18.76 0.98
CA ASP A 275 17.90 19.80 0.74
C ASP A 275 17.39 20.98 -0.11
N ARG A 276 16.20 20.86 -0.72
CA ARG A 276 15.59 21.91 -1.53
C ARG A 276 14.46 22.64 -0.80
N ILE A 277 13.79 21.97 0.13
CA ILE A 277 12.61 22.50 0.84
C ILE A 277 12.94 22.85 2.29
N GLY A 278 13.82 22.07 2.92
CA GLY A 278 14.27 22.26 4.30
C GLY A 278 15.77 22.58 4.37
N ASP A 279 16.36 22.20 5.50
CA ASP A 279 17.71 22.57 5.94
C ASP A 279 18.71 21.41 5.89
N SER A 280 18.38 20.30 5.22
CA SER A 280 19.30 19.17 5.13
C SER A 280 20.51 19.49 4.27
N ALA A 281 21.66 18.92 4.62
CA ALA A 281 22.88 19.02 3.82
C ALA A 281 22.64 18.67 2.34
N LEU A 282 23.38 19.35 1.47
CA LEU A 282 23.35 19.08 0.04
C LEU A 282 23.81 17.64 -0.20
N TRP A 283 23.01 16.89 -0.95
CA TRP A 283 23.38 15.53 -1.31
C TRP A 283 24.37 15.55 -2.47
N GLU A 284 25.48 14.83 -2.30
CA GLU A 284 26.52 14.66 -3.31
C GLU A 284 26.60 13.19 -3.79
N PRO A 285 26.92 12.96 -5.07
CA PRO A 285 27.14 11.61 -5.57
C PRO A 285 28.47 11.04 -5.01
N LYS A 286 28.51 9.73 -4.79
CA LYS A 286 29.67 8.99 -4.25
C LYS A 286 31.01 9.13 -5.01
N GLY A 287 31.02 9.82 -6.15
CA GLY A 287 32.24 10.14 -6.91
C GLY A 287 32.88 11.48 -6.53
N GLN A 288 32.16 12.38 -5.85
CA GLN A 288 32.64 13.72 -5.48
C GLN A 288 33.11 13.83 -4.01
N GLU A 289 32.61 12.97 -3.11
CA GLU A 289 33.05 12.92 -1.69
C GLU A 289 34.59 12.73 -1.58
N HIS A 290 35.17 11.88 -2.43
CA HIS A 290 36.62 11.60 -2.42
C HIS A 290 37.51 12.73 -2.98
N SER A 291 36.92 13.67 -3.73
CA SER A 291 37.63 14.86 -4.20
C SER A 291 37.61 16.00 -3.17
N ALA A 292 36.55 16.11 -2.37
CA ALA A 292 36.46 17.11 -1.30
C ALA A 292 37.36 16.75 -0.10
N GLU A 293 37.35 15.47 0.31
CA GLU A 293 38.17 14.97 1.43
C GLU A 293 39.69 15.04 1.12
N LYS A 294 40.08 14.95 -0.16
CA LYS A 294 41.47 15.15 -0.60
C LYS A 294 41.93 16.61 -0.58
N VAL A 295 41.00 17.57 -0.59
CA VAL A 295 41.31 19.00 -0.55
C VAL A 295 41.41 19.48 0.89
N GLU A 296 40.55 18.99 1.79
CA GLU A 296 40.63 19.29 3.23
C GLU A 296 41.79 18.57 3.95
N GLY A 297 42.26 17.43 3.45
CA GLY A 297 43.44 16.74 3.98
C GLY A 297 44.79 17.28 3.49
N ALA A 298 44.79 18.37 2.71
CA ALA A 298 45.98 19.02 2.15
C ALA A 298 46.24 20.43 2.72
N GLU A 299 45.47 20.86 3.73
CA GLU A 299 45.75 22.04 4.55
C GLU A 299 46.45 21.69 5.87
#